data_AF-A0A3M1S4N6-F1
#
_entry.id   AF-A0A3M1S4N6-F1
#
_cell.length_a   1.000
_cell.length_b   1.000
_cell.length_c   1.000
_cell.angle_alpha   90.00
_cell.angle_beta   90.00
_cell.angle_gamma   90.00
#
_symmetry.space_group_name_H-M   'P 1'
#
loop_
_entity.id
_entity.type
_entity.pdbx_description
1 polymer ?
#
loop_
_entity_poly.entity_id
_entity_poly.type
_entity_poly.pdbx_seq_one_letter_code
_entity_poly.pdbx_strand_id
1 'polypeptide(L)'
;MIPAYIDIENEMNSLQIVDYIFSSIERKKGSHYPQKFDIAALKKRVKKLIDSRSIKDAAEQLIQEESIVNEEIARWCVLLTQRDKGITGVDLMLYCEQSKPPLNTQAILSLIRFYLELPFSEAIRVKLDVLMTMLFSFRVKKGKRQLSHSPNEIKLKLEEYYESFPNAPNFSEEEQRKLKVAVEKFREFVSIAQNSRDLDALISSKLHEEIIRFKQQLGEDFLEPSVLAAAIECNVLVGNIYTDLLLQKKDLADVTDVSMKYPVLGQQKFLEAVVHNINSPDLFDSNTEAIDSKEITDGKETDLELQIRLNSKKAKKVRKSANTSKTKVATLEFSSKIEHKWLIALLVIIVFLGIALYSYVEFLSSDVKKVAAQPISLENTEFKEYIKMGKVNNELFIGVVTDKWTQLSEDEKRKLVEKLLALGKSQQFNKVYLLNNNGLTVASGADSNIEISER
;
A
#
# COMPACT_ATOMS: atom_id res chain seq x y z
N MET A 1 -10.48 22.98 0.36
CA MET A 1 -11.77 22.36 0.75
C MET A 1 -12.22 21.25 -0.22
N ILE A 2 -12.30 21.43 -1.56
CA ILE A 2 -12.52 20.31 -2.51
C ILE A 2 -11.47 19.19 -2.38
N PRO A 3 -10.16 19.49 -2.24
CA PRO A 3 -9.15 18.44 -2.15
C PRO A 3 -9.36 17.52 -0.94
N ALA A 4 -9.84 18.05 0.19
CA ALA A 4 -10.05 17.28 1.42
C ALA A 4 -11.15 16.21 1.27
N TYR A 5 -12.25 16.50 0.59
CA TYR A 5 -13.33 15.53 0.39
C TYR A 5 -12.99 14.47 -0.67
N ILE A 6 -12.18 14.84 -1.66
CA ILE A 6 -11.61 13.88 -2.61
C ILE A 6 -10.66 12.92 -1.88
N ASP A 7 -9.86 13.42 -0.94
CA ASP A 7 -8.99 12.58 -0.12
C ASP A 7 -9.79 11.59 0.74
N ILE A 8 -10.93 12.00 1.31
CA ILE A 8 -11.87 11.13 2.04
C ILE A 8 -12.46 10.04 1.13
N GLU A 9 -12.91 10.41 -0.08
CA GLU A 9 -13.43 9.44 -1.05
C GLU A 9 -12.35 8.42 -1.47
N ASN A 10 -11.13 8.90 -1.70
CA ASN A 10 -9.98 8.06 -2.05
C ASN A 10 -9.62 7.11 -0.91
N GLU A 11 -9.63 7.58 0.34
CA GLU A 11 -9.36 6.76 1.53
C GLU A 11 -10.41 5.65 1.67
N MET A 12 -11.70 6.01 1.63
CA MET A 12 -12.79 5.04 1.68
C MET A 12 -12.68 3.99 0.56
N ASN A 13 -12.36 4.40 -0.68
CA ASN A 13 -12.19 3.47 -1.79
C ASN A 13 -10.98 2.54 -1.58
N SER A 14 -9.88 3.06 -1.03
CA SER A 14 -8.69 2.27 -0.67
C SER A 14 -9.03 1.20 0.37
N LEU A 15 -9.69 1.58 1.46
CA LEU A 15 -10.09 0.64 2.52
C LEU A 15 -11.12 -0.39 2.04
N GLN A 16 -12.03 -0.01 1.15
CA GLN A 16 -12.96 -0.95 0.52
C GLN A 16 -12.22 -2.05 -0.27
N ILE A 17 -11.15 -1.67 -0.97
CA ILE A 17 -10.32 -2.63 -1.70
C ILE A 17 -9.59 -3.56 -0.72
N VAL A 18 -8.99 -3.00 0.34
CA VAL A 18 -8.29 -3.79 1.36
C VAL A 18 -9.25 -4.79 2.03
N ASP A 19 -10.44 -4.34 2.43
CA ASP A 19 -11.49 -5.18 2.99
C ASP A 19 -11.84 -6.36 2.07
N TYR A 20 -12.04 -6.09 0.78
CA TYR A 20 -12.34 -7.14 -0.20
C TYR A 20 -11.22 -8.18 -0.32
N ILE A 21 -9.96 -7.73 -0.30
CA ILE A 21 -8.79 -8.61 -0.40
C ILE A 21 -8.66 -9.46 0.86
N PHE A 22 -8.74 -8.85 2.05
CA PHE A 22 -8.66 -9.57 3.33
C PHE A 22 -9.78 -10.60 3.46
N SER A 23 -11.00 -10.19 3.13
CA SER A 23 -12.18 -11.04 3.04
C SER A 23 -11.96 -12.27 2.16
N SER A 24 -11.27 -12.09 1.04
CA SER A 24 -11.01 -13.17 0.09
C SER A 24 -9.92 -14.12 0.58
N ILE A 25 -8.89 -13.60 1.26
CA ILE A 25 -7.84 -14.39 1.91
C ILE A 25 -8.44 -15.24 3.04
N GLU A 26 -9.19 -14.62 3.94
CA GLU A 26 -9.85 -15.28 5.06
C GLU A 26 -10.79 -16.40 4.59
N ARG A 27 -11.54 -16.15 3.51
CA ARG A 27 -12.42 -17.18 2.90
C ARG A 27 -11.63 -18.38 2.41
N LYS A 28 -10.47 -18.17 1.77
CA LYS A 28 -9.59 -19.27 1.35
C LYS A 28 -9.03 -20.05 2.56
N LYS A 29 -8.82 -19.37 3.69
CA LYS A 29 -8.35 -19.97 4.95
C LYS A 29 -9.46 -20.61 5.79
N GLY A 30 -10.72 -20.58 5.34
CA GLY A 30 -11.87 -21.10 6.10
C GLY A 30 -12.18 -20.34 7.40
N SER A 31 -11.73 -19.10 7.53
CA SER A 31 -11.95 -18.27 8.72
C SER A 31 -13.36 -17.64 8.72
N HIS A 32 -13.91 -17.40 9.92
CA HIS A 32 -15.24 -16.79 10.07
C HIS A 32 -15.23 -15.32 9.64
N TYR A 33 -16.27 -14.92 8.92
CA TYR A 33 -16.34 -13.60 8.27
C TYR A 33 -16.84 -12.52 9.26
N PRO A 34 -16.09 -11.44 9.51
CA PRO A 34 -16.57 -10.34 10.35
C PRO A 34 -17.69 -9.55 9.65
N GLN A 35 -18.39 -8.72 10.42
CA GLN A 35 -19.53 -7.92 9.94
C GLN A 35 -19.15 -7.09 8.70
N LYS A 36 -19.94 -7.20 7.62
CA LYS A 36 -19.77 -6.38 6.41
C LYS A 36 -19.95 -4.91 6.78
N PHE A 37 -19.07 -4.09 6.27
CA PHE A 37 -19.21 -2.65 6.40
C PHE A 37 -20.37 -2.12 5.54
N ASP A 38 -21.09 -1.12 6.05
CA ASP A 38 -22.15 -0.44 5.29
C ASP A 38 -21.55 0.64 4.37
N ILE A 39 -20.92 0.16 3.30
CA ILE A 39 -20.28 0.99 2.27
C ILE A 39 -21.30 1.92 1.61
N ALA A 40 -22.55 1.49 1.47
CA ALA A 40 -23.59 2.27 0.81
C ALA A 40 -24.00 3.48 1.64
N ALA A 41 -24.18 3.30 2.96
CA ALA A 41 -24.44 4.41 3.87
C ALA A 41 -23.26 5.40 3.90
N LEU A 42 -22.03 4.91 3.98
CA LEU A 42 -20.85 5.77 4.00
C LEU A 42 -20.69 6.57 2.70
N LYS A 43 -20.84 5.92 1.53
CA LYS A 43 -20.83 6.58 0.22
C LYS A 43 -21.89 7.66 0.10
N LYS A 44 -23.10 7.41 0.63
CA LYS A 44 -24.18 8.39 0.64
C LYS A 44 -23.81 9.63 1.47
N ARG A 45 -23.16 9.46 2.62
CA ARG A 45 -22.69 10.55 3.47
C ARG A 45 -21.55 11.34 2.82
N VAL A 46 -20.55 10.66 2.27
CA VAL A 46 -19.45 11.31 1.52
C VAL A 46 -20.00 12.12 0.34
N LYS A 47 -20.91 11.54 -0.43
CA LYS A 47 -21.58 12.26 -1.53
C LYS A 47 -22.37 13.48 -1.03
N LYS A 48 -23.08 13.35 0.08
CA LYS A 48 -23.78 14.48 0.72
C LYS A 48 -22.78 15.60 1.03
N LEU A 49 -21.62 15.30 1.62
CA LEU A 49 -20.57 16.30 1.90
C LEU A 49 -20.05 16.99 0.64
N ILE A 50 -19.87 16.25 -0.45
CA ILE A 50 -19.44 16.80 -1.75
C ILE A 50 -20.53 17.72 -2.35
N ASP A 51 -21.80 17.31 -2.24
CA ASP A 51 -22.95 17.98 -2.88
C ASP A 51 -23.51 19.18 -2.08
N SER A 52 -23.44 19.18 -0.74
CA SER A 52 -24.06 20.20 0.14
C SER A 52 -23.30 21.54 0.23
N ARG A 53 -22.44 21.78 -0.75
CA ARG A 53 -21.56 22.93 -0.91
C ARG A 53 -22.25 24.24 -1.30
N SER A 54 -23.55 24.20 -1.62
CA SER A 54 -24.32 25.35 -2.09
C SER A 54 -25.13 26.08 -1.00
N ILE A 55 -25.06 25.62 0.26
CA ILE A 55 -25.94 26.12 1.33
C ILE A 55 -25.10 26.80 2.42
N LYS A 56 -25.15 28.13 2.49
CA LYS A 56 -24.42 28.97 3.46
C LYS A 56 -24.85 28.76 4.92
N ASP A 57 -26.02 28.17 5.16
CA ASP A 57 -26.58 27.95 6.50
C ASP A 57 -26.36 26.52 7.06
N ALA A 58 -25.52 25.71 6.41
CA ALA A 58 -25.32 24.29 6.77
C ALA A 58 -23.94 23.97 7.38
N ALA A 59 -23.16 24.96 7.80
CA ALA A 59 -21.78 24.76 8.26
C ALA A 59 -21.66 23.78 9.44
N GLU A 60 -22.54 23.90 10.44
CA GLU A 60 -22.55 23.01 11.61
C GLU A 60 -22.96 21.57 11.25
N GLN A 61 -23.92 21.41 10.33
CA GLN A 61 -24.33 20.09 9.82
C GLN A 61 -23.22 19.44 8.98
N LEU A 62 -22.45 20.22 8.22
CA LEU A 62 -21.31 19.73 7.44
C LEU A 62 -20.19 19.23 8.36
N ILE A 63 -19.88 19.97 9.43
CA ILE A 63 -18.88 19.56 10.43
C ILE A 63 -19.30 18.26 11.12
N GLN A 64 -20.58 18.13 11.50
CA GLN A 64 -21.11 16.90 12.11
C GLN A 64 -21.01 15.70 11.14
N GLU A 65 -21.42 15.87 9.88
CA GLU A 65 -21.32 14.79 8.89
C GLU A 65 -19.87 14.43 8.57
N GLU A 66 -18.96 15.39 8.53
CA GLU A 66 -17.52 15.15 8.36
C GLU A 66 -16.95 14.35 9.54
N SER A 67 -17.32 14.70 10.78
CA SER A 67 -16.92 13.93 11.97
C SER A 67 -17.39 12.48 11.89
N ILE A 68 -18.67 12.25 11.53
CA ILE A 68 -19.24 10.90 11.42
C ILE A 68 -18.51 10.08 10.34
N VAL A 69 -18.20 10.70 9.20
CA VAL A 69 -17.47 10.02 8.11
C VAL A 69 -16.06 9.65 8.56
N ASN A 70 -15.34 10.56 9.20
CA ASN A 70 -13.98 10.32 9.69
C ASN A 70 -13.95 9.26 10.80
N GLU A 71 -14.93 9.25 11.70
CA GLU A 71 -15.08 8.22 12.73
C GLU A 71 -15.32 6.83 12.13
N GLU A 72 -16.16 6.72 11.10
CA GLU A 72 -16.42 5.43 10.44
C GLU A 72 -15.20 4.94 9.64
N ILE A 73 -14.45 5.85 8.99
CA ILE A 73 -13.17 5.52 8.33
C ILE A 73 -12.15 5.04 9.37
N ALA A 74 -11.98 5.75 10.48
CA ALA A 74 -11.07 5.34 11.55
C ALA A 74 -11.44 3.96 12.10
N ARG A 75 -12.74 3.71 12.31
CA ARG A 75 -13.26 2.41 12.73
C ARG A 75 -12.96 1.31 11.72
N TRP A 76 -13.09 1.57 10.41
CA TRP A 76 -12.67 0.63 9.37
C TRP A 76 -11.19 0.28 9.46
N CYS A 77 -10.33 1.30 9.59
CA CYS A 77 -8.88 1.08 9.73
C CYS A 77 -8.55 0.19 10.93
N VAL A 78 -9.17 0.45 12.09
CA VAL A 78 -8.97 -0.37 13.31
C VAL A 78 -9.40 -1.81 13.07
N LEU A 79 -10.57 -2.05 12.48
CA LEU A 79 -11.08 -3.40 12.23
C LEU A 79 -10.24 -4.16 11.19
N LEU A 80 -9.79 -3.50 10.13
CA LEU A 80 -8.89 -4.08 9.16
C LEU A 80 -7.52 -4.41 9.78
N THR A 81 -7.00 -3.53 10.65
CA THR A 81 -5.75 -3.78 11.40
C THR A 81 -5.87 -5.01 12.31
N GLN A 82 -7.03 -5.22 12.94
CA GLN A 82 -7.25 -6.42 13.76
C GLN A 82 -7.26 -7.69 12.92
N ARG A 83 -7.92 -7.66 11.75
CA ARG A 83 -7.97 -8.79 10.81
C ARG A 83 -6.61 -9.11 10.20
N ASP A 84 -5.82 -8.07 9.92
CA ASP A 84 -4.48 -8.18 9.36
C ASP A 84 -3.55 -9.08 10.20
N LYS A 85 -3.76 -9.16 11.52
CA LYS A 85 -3.00 -10.05 12.42
C LYS A 85 -3.09 -11.52 12.01
N GLY A 86 -4.20 -11.94 11.38
CA GLY A 86 -4.40 -13.29 10.87
C GLY A 86 -3.90 -13.52 9.44
N ILE A 87 -3.37 -12.49 8.77
CA ILE A 87 -2.91 -12.53 7.38
C ILE A 87 -1.37 -12.42 7.37
N THR A 88 -0.70 -13.36 6.72
CA THR A 88 0.76 -13.37 6.58
C THR A 88 1.22 -12.74 5.26
N GLY A 89 2.52 -12.47 5.12
CA GLY A 89 3.08 -12.05 3.84
C GLY A 89 2.89 -13.09 2.73
N VAL A 90 3.00 -14.38 3.08
CA VAL A 90 2.74 -15.49 2.15
C VAL A 90 1.27 -15.57 1.75
N ASP A 91 0.33 -15.35 2.67
CA ASP A 91 -1.09 -15.32 2.34
C ASP A 91 -1.40 -14.23 1.29
N LEU A 92 -0.84 -13.02 1.46
CA LEU A 92 -0.97 -11.93 0.49
C LEU A 92 -0.32 -12.29 -0.85
N MET A 93 0.90 -12.80 -0.82
CA MET A 93 1.62 -13.23 -2.01
C MET A 93 0.77 -14.22 -2.82
N LEU A 94 0.34 -15.32 -2.18
CA LEU A 94 -0.46 -16.36 -2.83
C LEU A 94 -1.79 -15.81 -3.34
N TYR A 95 -2.46 -14.93 -2.59
CA TYR A 95 -3.71 -14.34 -3.05
C TYR A 95 -3.51 -13.45 -4.28
N CYS A 96 -2.55 -12.52 -4.25
CA CYS A 96 -2.26 -11.63 -5.37
C CYS A 96 -1.93 -12.43 -6.64
N GLU A 97 -1.19 -13.52 -6.45
CA GLU A 97 -0.73 -14.40 -7.50
C GLU A 97 -1.80 -15.31 -8.10
N GLN A 98 -2.75 -15.78 -7.30
CA GLN A 98 -3.82 -16.68 -7.71
C GLN A 98 -5.13 -15.95 -8.07
N SER A 99 -5.19 -14.64 -7.88
CA SER A 99 -6.39 -13.85 -8.15
C SER A 99 -6.81 -13.94 -9.63
N LYS A 100 -8.10 -14.19 -9.87
CA LYS A 100 -8.71 -14.23 -11.21
C LYS A 100 -9.94 -13.32 -11.20
N PRO A 101 -9.90 -12.13 -11.84
CA PRO A 101 -8.79 -11.56 -12.61
C PRO A 101 -7.59 -11.18 -11.72
N PRO A 102 -6.37 -11.03 -12.30
CA PRO A 102 -5.21 -10.52 -11.57
C PRO A 102 -5.51 -9.16 -10.95
N LEU A 103 -4.99 -8.94 -9.73
CA LEU A 103 -5.08 -7.63 -9.08
C LEU A 103 -4.49 -6.54 -9.96
N ASN A 104 -5.21 -5.42 -10.06
CA ASN A 104 -4.73 -4.25 -10.78
C ASN A 104 -3.75 -3.44 -9.89
N THR A 105 -3.01 -2.52 -10.50
CA THR A 105 -2.04 -1.66 -9.80
C THR A 105 -2.68 -0.88 -8.65
N GLN A 106 -3.91 -0.38 -8.84
CA GLN A 106 -4.64 0.36 -7.80
C GLN A 106 -4.87 -0.50 -6.56
N ALA A 107 -5.18 -1.78 -6.74
CA ALA A 107 -5.42 -2.69 -5.62
C ALA A 107 -4.15 -2.94 -4.80
N ILE A 108 -3.02 -3.12 -5.47
CA ILE A 108 -1.71 -3.28 -4.81
C ILE A 108 -1.32 -1.98 -4.10
N LEU A 109 -1.51 -0.82 -4.73
CA LEU A 109 -1.24 0.49 -4.12
C LEU A 109 -2.14 0.77 -2.90
N SER A 110 -3.40 0.33 -2.93
CA SER A 110 -4.32 0.48 -1.78
C SER A 110 -3.84 -0.34 -0.57
N LEU A 111 -3.35 -1.57 -0.80
CA LEU A 111 -2.72 -2.38 0.25
C LEU A 111 -1.44 -1.73 0.77
N ILE A 112 -0.56 -1.26 -0.12
CA ILE A 112 0.68 -0.57 0.27
C ILE A 112 0.39 0.64 1.14
N ARG A 113 -0.56 1.50 0.71
CA ARG A 113 -0.98 2.67 1.47
C ARG A 113 -1.48 2.28 2.87
N PHE A 114 -2.37 1.28 2.94
CA PHE A 114 -2.86 0.78 4.22
C PHE A 114 -1.72 0.34 5.15
N TYR A 115 -0.74 -0.43 4.66
CA TYR A 115 0.38 -0.87 5.48
C TYR A 115 1.36 0.25 5.87
N LEU A 116 1.52 1.29 5.04
CA LEU A 116 2.33 2.46 5.38
C LEU A 116 1.65 3.36 6.42
N GLU A 117 0.34 3.27 6.60
CA GLU A 117 -0.39 4.01 7.64
C GLU A 117 -0.31 3.33 9.02
N LEU A 118 0.09 2.05 9.07
CA LEU A 118 0.26 1.32 10.31
C LEU A 118 1.62 1.59 10.95
N PRO A 119 1.75 1.49 12.30
CA PRO A 119 3.05 1.56 12.96
C PRO A 119 3.99 0.48 12.42
N PHE A 120 5.25 0.83 12.18
CA PHE A 120 6.23 -0.12 11.67
C PHE A 120 6.35 -1.35 12.59
N SER A 121 6.39 -2.52 11.96
CA SER A 121 6.68 -3.80 12.61
C SER A 121 7.27 -4.76 11.57
N GLU A 122 7.98 -5.80 12.03
CA GLU A 122 8.55 -6.79 11.08
C GLU A 122 7.45 -7.48 10.26
N ALA A 123 6.29 -7.75 10.86
CA ALA A 123 5.15 -8.32 10.14
C ALA A 123 4.65 -7.41 9.02
N ILE A 124 4.63 -6.10 9.24
CA ILE A 124 4.26 -5.10 8.23
C ILE A 124 5.36 -4.98 7.17
N ARG A 125 6.63 -4.97 7.57
CA ARG A 125 7.78 -4.93 6.65
C ARG A 125 7.75 -6.09 5.66
N VAL A 126 7.51 -7.32 6.13
CA VAL A 126 7.38 -8.51 5.28
C VAL A 126 6.26 -8.33 4.23
N LYS A 127 5.10 -7.81 4.64
CA LYS A 127 3.95 -7.61 3.74
C LYS A 127 4.23 -6.51 2.72
N LEU A 128 4.83 -5.40 3.14
CA LEU A 128 5.26 -4.32 2.26
C LEU A 128 6.28 -4.81 1.24
N ASP A 129 7.29 -5.57 1.66
CA ASP A 129 8.32 -6.17 0.80
C ASP A 129 7.70 -7.04 -0.32
N VAL A 130 6.75 -7.90 0.06
CA VAL A 130 5.98 -8.73 -0.89
C VAL A 130 5.18 -7.86 -1.86
N LEU A 131 4.41 -6.89 -1.37
CA LEU A 131 3.55 -6.04 -2.21
C LEU A 131 4.34 -5.14 -3.14
N MET A 132 5.42 -4.54 -2.66
CA MET A 132 6.32 -3.70 -3.44
C MET A 132 7.05 -4.51 -4.50
N THR A 133 7.53 -5.70 -4.16
CA THR A 133 8.11 -6.62 -5.15
C THR A 133 7.08 -6.99 -6.22
N MET A 134 5.83 -7.24 -5.86
CA MET A 134 4.76 -7.52 -6.83
C MET A 134 4.37 -6.31 -7.67
N LEU A 135 4.37 -5.11 -7.11
CA LEU A 135 4.08 -3.88 -7.84
C LEU A 135 5.09 -3.66 -8.99
N PHE A 136 6.37 -3.94 -8.72
CA PHE A 136 7.47 -3.69 -9.63
C PHE A 136 7.98 -4.93 -10.37
N SER A 137 7.23 -6.03 -10.35
CA SER A 137 7.58 -7.22 -11.14
C SER A 137 6.37 -7.95 -11.67
N PHE A 138 6.54 -8.64 -12.79
CA PHE A 138 5.51 -9.47 -13.39
C PHE A 138 6.02 -10.88 -13.64
N ARG A 139 5.09 -11.84 -13.68
CA ARG A 139 5.44 -13.23 -13.97
C ARG A 139 5.81 -13.43 -15.43
N VAL A 140 6.81 -14.28 -15.62
CA VAL A 140 7.29 -14.77 -16.91
C VAL A 140 7.15 -16.30 -16.91
N LYS A 141 7.45 -16.95 -18.05
CA LYS A 141 7.37 -18.41 -18.18
C LYS A 141 8.21 -19.13 -17.11
N LYS A 142 7.79 -20.36 -16.77
CA LYS A 142 8.48 -21.27 -15.83
C LYS A 142 8.61 -20.72 -14.40
N GLY A 143 7.60 -20.01 -13.91
CA GLY A 143 7.57 -19.52 -12.52
C GLY A 143 8.53 -18.37 -12.20
N LYS A 144 9.22 -17.80 -13.20
CA LYS A 144 10.13 -16.67 -13.03
C LYS A 144 9.41 -15.34 -12.97
N ARG A 145 10.10 -14.32 -12.48
CA ARG A 145 9.65 -12.92 -12.48
C ARG A 145 10.61 -12.02 -13.23
N GLN A 146 10.11 -10.94 -13.79
CA GLN A 146 10.92 -9.90 -14.40
C GLN A 146 10.52 -8.56 -13.79
N LEU A 147 11.53 -7.72 -13.51
CA LEU A 147 11.32 -6.36 -13.06
C LEU A 147 10.62 -5.55 -14.15
N SER A 148 9.65 -4.73 -13.76
CA SER A 148 8.95 -3.84 -14.70
C SER A 148 9.79 -2.62 -15.09
N HIS A 149 10.77 -2.26 -14.27
CA HIS A 149 11.65 -1.10 -14.43
C HIS A 149 13.05 -1.44 -13.88
N SER A 150 14.05 -0.64 -14.24
CA SER A 150 15.39 -0.71 -13.63
C SER A 150 15.36 -0.26 -12.16
N PRO A 151 16.34 -0.63 -11.33
CA PRO A 151 16.37 -0.23 -9.91
C PRO A 151 16.28 1.29 -9.69
N ASN A 152 16.93 2.09 -10.54
CA ASN A 152 16.86 3.55 -10.46
C ASN A 152 15.46 4.09 -10.81
N GLU A 153 14.79 3.50 -11.80
CA GLU A 153 13.42 3.87 -12.14
C GLU A 153 12.41 3.42 -11.07
N ILE A 154 12.64 2.26 -10.44
CA ILE A 154 11.85 1.81 -9.28
C ILE A 154 11.98 2.80 -8.14
N LYS A 155 13.21 3.24 -7.82
CA LYS A 155 13.47 4.27 -6.82
C LYS A 155 12.66 5.54 -7.09
N LEU A 156 12.78 6.12 -8.30
CA LEU A 156 12.08 7.36 -8.65
C LEU A 156 10.56 7.23 -8.51
N LYS A 157 10.00 6.07 -8.88
CA LYS A 157 8.56 5.81 -8.72
C LYS A 157 8.15 5.62 -7.26
N LEU A 158 9.01 5.02 -6.44
CA LEU A 158 8.77 4.91 -5.00
C LEU A 158 8.73 6.31 -4.36
N GLU A 159 9.66 7.19 -4.75
CA GLU A 159 9.66 8.61 -4.33
C GLU A 159 8.35 9.30 -4.75
N GLU A 160 7.92 9.18 -6.01
CA GLU A 160 6.64 9.71 -6.50
C GLU A 160 5.44 9.17 -5.70
N TYR A 161 5.41 7.86 -5.41
CA TYR A 161 4.33 7.29 -4.61
C TYR A 161 4.34 7.80 -3.17
N TYR A 162 5.52 7.97 -2.57
CA TYR A 162 5.67 8.41 -1.19
C TYR A 162 5.18 9.85 -1.00
N GLU A 163 5.30 10.71 -2.00
CA GLU A 163 4.69 12.06 -1.97
C GLU A 163 3.16 12.01 -1.79
N SER A 164 2.51 10.97 -2.31
CA SER A 164 1.06 10.78 -2.19
C SER A 164 0.62 10.09 -0.90
N PHE A 165 1.56 9.53 -0.13
CA PHE A 165 1.29 8.77 1.08
C PHE A 165 1.55 9.62 2.33
N PRO A 166 0.50 9.92 3.13
CA PRO A 166 0.62 10.86 4.24
C PRO A 166 1.60 10.44 5.34
N ASN A 167 1.89 9.14 5.46
CA ASN A 167 2.79 8.57 6.49
C ASN A 167 4.01 7.88 5.89
N ALA A 168 4.37 8.16 4.62
CA ALA A 168 5.61 7.64 4.08
C ALA A 168 6.82 8.15 4.90
N PRO A 169 7.79 7.28 5.22
CA PRO A 169 8.99 7.70 5.92
C PRO A 169 9.79 8.69 5.07
N ASN A 170 10.31 9.72 5.72
CA ASN A 170 11.13 10.74 5.09
C ASN A 170 12.57 10.58 5.55
N PHE A 171 13.51 10.60 4.62
CA PHE A 171 14.93 10.34 4.87
C PHE A 171 15.76 11.55 4.47
N SER A 172 16.58 12.05 5.38
CA SER A 172 17.55 13.11 5.12
C SER A 172 18.64 12.66 4.14
N GLU A 173 19.31 13.61 3.47
CA GLU A 173 20.44 13.30 2.59
C GLU A 173 21.61 12.60 3.32
N GLU A 174 21.74 12.82 4.63
CA GLU A 174 22.77 12.15 5.44
C GLU A 174 22.41 10.68 5.67
N GLU A 175 21.15 10.39 6.03
CA GLU A 175 20.64 9.02 6.16
C GLU A 175 20.72 8.27 4.83
N GLN A 176 20.27 8.88 3.74
CA GLN A 176 20.39 8.30 2.40
C GLN A 176 21.84 7.96 2.04
N ARG A 177 22.81 8.79 2.42
CA ARG A 177 24.24 8.51 2.20
C ARG A 177 24.73 7.30 3.01
N LYS A 178 24.30 7.16 4.27
CA LYS A 178 24.63 6.01 5.13
C LYS A 178 24.03 4.72 4.58
N LEU A 179 22.82 4.80 4.04
CA LEU A 179 22.08 3.65 3.51
C LEU A 179 22.57 3.12 2.16
N LYS A 180 23.52 3.81 1.49
CA LYS A 180 24.22 3.27 0.32
C LYS A 180 24.90 1.91 0.60
N VAL A 181 25.42 1.72 1.80
CA VAL A 181 26.04 0.44 2.20
C VAL A 181 25.00 -0.70 2.17
N ALA A 182 23.75 -0.40 2.54
CA ALA A 182 22.68 -1.39 2.50
C ALA A 182 22.29 -1.79 1.08
N VAL A 183 22.28 -0.83 0.15
CA VAL A 183 22.09 -1.08 -1.29
C VAL A 183 23.19 -2.02 -1.83
N GLU A 184 24.46 -1.76 -1.51
CA GLU A 184 25.54 -2.65 -1.93
C GLU A 184 25.44 -4.05 -1.32
N LYS A 185 24.94 -4.17 -0.07
CA LYS A 185 24.75 -5.47 0.57
C LYS A 185 23.70 -6.33 -0.16
N PHE A 186 22.62 -5.74 -0.65
CA PHE A 186 21.66 -6.47 -1.49
C PHE A 186 22.28 -6.96 -2.81
N ARG A 187 23.15 -6.16 -3.43
CA ARG A 187 23.88 -6.59 -4.64
C ARG A 187 24.87 -7.72 -4.35
N GLU A 188 25.52 -7.70 -3.18
CA GLU A 188 26.36 -8.79 -2.71
C GLU A 188 25.55 -10.10 -2.60
N PHE A 189 24.35 -10.05 -2.01
CA PHE A 189 23.47 -11.24 -1.93
C PHE A 189 23.10 -11.79 -3.31
N VAL A 190 22.79 -10.93 -4.28
CA VAL A 190 22.57 -11.35 -5.67
C VAL A 190 23.81 -12.02 -6.25
N SER A 191 25.00 -11.46 -6.03
CA SER A 191 26.26 -12.04 -6.49
C SER A 191 26.53 -13.41 -5.87
N ILE A 192 26.29 -13.58 -4.56
CA ILE A 192 26.42 -14.87 -3.86
C ILE A 192 25.47 -15.91 -4.49
N ALA A 193 24.21 -15.53 -4.76
CA ALA A 193 23.26 -16.41 -5.42
C ALA A 193 23.74 -16.80 -6.83
N GLN A 194 24.21 -15.85 -7.63
CA GLN A 194 24.68 -16.09 -9.01
C GLN A 194 25.90 -17.01 -9.07
N ASN A 195 26.77 -16.95 -8.06
CA ASN A 195 27.97 -17.78 -7.98
C ASN A 195 27.70 -19.19 -7.41
N SER A 196 26.47 -19.48 -6.98
CA SER A 196 26.10 -20.80 -6.47
C SER A 196 25.95 -21.80 -7.61
N ARG A 197 26.67 -22.92 -7.51
CA ARG A 197 26.77 -23.92 -8.60
C ARG A 197 25.55 -24.82 -8.73
N ASP A 198 24.90 -25.12 -7.61
CA ASP A 198 23.74 -25.99 -7.55
C ASP A 198 22.81 -25.61 -6.39
N LEU A 199 21.62 -26.22 -6.36
CA LEU A 199 20.61 -25.97 -5.33
C LEU A 199 21.06 -26.38 -3.92
N ASP A 200 21.85 -27.46 -3.77
CA ASP A 200 22.32 -27.90 -2.45
C ASP A 200 23.27 -26.86 -1.86
N ALA A 201 24.19 -26.36 -2.67
CA ALA A 201 25.15 -25.32 -2.29
C ALA A 201 24.43 -24.00 -1.92
N LEU A 202 23.44 -23.59 -2.70
CA LEU A 202 22.67 -22.37 -2.43
C LEU A 202 21.80 -22.46 -1.18
N ILE A 203 21.23 -23.64 -0.89
CA ILE A 203 20.48 -23.85 0.35
C ILE A 203 21.45 -23.91 1.55
N SER A 204 22.57 -24.60 1.40
CA SER A 204 23.58 -24.78 2.45
C SER A 204 24.28 -23.48 2.84
N SER A 205 24.37 -22.51 1.92
CA SER A 205 24.91 -21.18 2.21
C SER A 205 24.03 -20.36 3.15
N LYS A 206 22.78 -20.76 3.38
CA LYS A 206 21.78 -20.03 4.19
C LYS A 206 21.55 -18.59 3.74
N LEU A 207 21.80 -18.30 2.46
CA LEU A 207 21.65 -16.95 1.89
C LEU A 207 20.28 -16.32 2.19
N HIS A 208 19.20 -17.11 2.10
CA HIS A 208 17.86 -16.64 2.42
C HIS A 208 17.71 -16.18 3.90
N GLU A 209 18.32 -16.90 4.86
CA GLU A 209 18.32 -16.50 6.28
C GLU A 209 19.10 -15.20 6.48
N GLU A 210 20.21 -15.03 5.76
CA GLU A 210 20.99 -13.80 5.80
C GLU A 210 20.23 -12.61 5.22
N ILE A 211 19.53 -12.80 4.09
CA ILE A 211 18.66 -11.77 3.51
C ILE A 211 17.56 -11.36 4.50
N ILE A 212 16.88 -12.32 5.13
CA ILE A 212 15.84 -12.04 6.14
C ILE A 212 16.43 -11.24 7.31
N ARG A 213 17.53 -11.73 7.89
CA ARG A 213 18.18 -11.10 9.03
C ARG A 213 18.63 -9.68 8.69
N PHE A 214 19.17 -9.48 7.49
CA PHE A 214 19.59 -8.17 7.03
C PHE A 214 18.41 -7.21 6.89
N LYS A 215 17.32 -7.64 6.24
CA LYS A 215 16.07 -6.84 6.14
C LYS A 215 15.50 -6.48 7.51
N GLN A 216 15.56 -7.40 8.47
CA GLN A 216 15.15 -7.16 9.86
C GLN A 216 16.02 -6.12 10.56
N GLN A 217 17.34 -6.18 10.35
CA GLN A 217 18.31 -5.25 10.94
C GLN A 217 18.15 -3.82 10.44
N LEU A 218 17.66 -3.63 9.21
CA LEU A 218 17.39 -2.31 8.66
C LEU A 218 16.21 -1.60 9.35
N GLY A 219 15.25 -2.34 9.91
CA GLY A 219 14.08 -1.71 10.54
C GLY A 219 13.34 -0.78 9.57
N GLU A 220 13.03 0.44 10.02
CA GLU A 220 12.37 1.46 9.19
C GLU A 220 13.24 1.93 8.00
N ASP A 221 14.57 1.83 8.08
CA ASP A 221 15.48 2.17 6.99
C ASP A 221 15.27 1.29 5.75
N PHE A 222 14.63 0.12 5.92
CA PHE A 222 14.21 -0.74 4.81
C PHE A 222 13.26 -0.01 3.84
N LEU A 223 12.50 0.97 4.33
CA LEU A 223 11.55 1.74 3.53
C LEU A 223 12.20 2.89 2.78
N GLU A 224 13.51 3.14 2.91
CA GLU A 224 14.18 4.13 2.07
C GLU A 224 14.08 3.71 0.59
N PRO A 225 13.66 4.60 -0.33
CA PRO A 225 13.38 4.23 -1.72
C PRO A 225 14.52 3.50 -2.45
N SER A 226 15.78 3.89 -2.21
CA SER A 226 16.95 3.24 -2.83
C SER A 226 17.19 1.84 -2.26
N VAL A 227 17.08 1.67 -0.93
CA VAL A 227 17.17 0.39 -0.22
C VAL A 227 16.05 -0.55 -0.66
N LEU A 228 14.81 -0.07 -0.69
CA LEU A 228 13.65 -0.86 -1.10
C LEU A 228 13.74 -1.28 -2.56
N ALA A 229 14.19 -0.40 -3.47
CA ALA A 229 14.43 -0.76 -4.87
C ALA A 229 15.48 -1.86 -5.01
N ALA A 230 16.58 -1.80 -4.25
CA ALA A 230 17.61 -2.83 -4.22
C ALA A 230 17.10 -4.15 -3.63
N ALA A 231 16.26 -4.09 -2.59
CA ALA A 231 15.61 -5.27 -2.01
C ALA A 231 14.66 -5.95 -3.02
N ILE A 232 13.85 -5.18 -3.75
CA ILE A 232 12.97 -5.68 -4.82
C ILE A 232 13.78 -6.38 -5.91
N GLU A 233 14.86 -5.77 -6.37
CA GLU A 233 15.77 -6.37 -7.35
C GLU A 233 16.36 -7.68 -6.81
N CYS A 234 16.86 -7.65 -5.57
CA CYS A 234 17.41 -8.82 -4.90
C CYS A 234 16.39 -9.96 -4.83
N ASN A 235 15.15 -9.69 -4.40
CA ASN A 235 14.09 -10.69 -4.33
C ASN A 235 13.85 -11.36 -5.68
N VAL A 236 13.72 -10.57 -6.74
CA VAL A 236 13.43 -11.08 -8.08
C VAL A 236 14.60 -11.90 -8.62
N LEU A 237 15.83 -11.40 -8.50
CA LEU A 237 17.00 -12.07 -9.06
C LEU A 237 17.35 -13.34 -8.29
N VAL A 238 17.42 -13.27 -6.95
CA VAL A 238 17.67 -14.43 -6.10
C VAL A 238 16.55 -15.45 -6.26
N GLY A 239 15.29 -15.01 -6.32
CA GLY A 239 14.15 -15.89 -6.58
C GLY A 239 14.24 -16.62 -7.90
N ASN A 240 14.58 -15.93 -8.99
CA ASN A 240 14.78 -16.56 -10.29
C ASN A 240 15.92 -17.60 -10.28
N ILE A 241 17.00 -17.35 -9.53
CA ILE A 241 18.12 -18.30 -9.41
C ILE A 241 17.68 -19.55 -8.66
N TYR A 242 16.92 -19.40 -7.56
CA TYR A 242 16.30 -20.56 -6.89
C TYR A 242 15.37 -21.32 -7.84
N THR A 243 14.54 -20.62 -8.62
CA THR A 243 13.66 -21.26 -9.62
C THR A 243 14.48 -22.04 -10.65
N ASP A 244 15.57 -21.47 -11.16
CA ASP A 244 16.43 -22.10 -12.17
C ASP A 244 17.11 -23.36 -11.65
N LEU A 245 17.73 -23.29 -10.48
CA LEU A 245 18.40 -24.42 -9.85
C LEU A 245 17.40 -25.52 -9.45
N LEU A 246 16.19 -25.13 -9.06
CA LEU A 246 15.09 -26.07 -8.78
C LEU A 246 14.64 -26.81 -10.03
N LEU A 247 14.45 -26.09 -11.15
CA LEU A 247 14.08 -26.70 -12.43
C LEU A 247 15.17 -27.64 -12.95
N GLN A 248 16.43 -27.23 -12.89
CA GLN A 248 17.57 -28.09 -13.26
C GLN A 248 17.61 -29.38 -12.44
N LYS A 249 17.32 -29.31 -11.13
CA LYS A 249 17.27 -30.48 -10.25
C LYS A 249 16.05 -31.37 -10.52
N LYS A 250 14.89 -30.79 -10.86
CA LYS A 250 13.68 -31.54 -11.23
C LYS A 250 13.85 -32.27 -12.56
N ASP A 251 14.56 -31.71 -13.52
CA ASP A 251 14.89 -32.43 -14.77
C ASP A 251 15.81 -33.65 -14.50
N LEU A 252 16.45 -33.72 -13.33
CA LEU A 252 17.36 -34.79 -12.91
C LEU A 252 16.76 -35.77 -11.88
N ALA A 253 15.61 -35.46 -11.25
CA ALA A 253 15.02 -36.23 -10.15
C ALA A 253 13.48 -36.23 -10.18
N ASP A 254 12.84 -37.26 -9.60
CA ASP A 254 11.38 -37.34 -9.52
C ASP A 254 10.80 -36.23 -8.61
N VAL A 255 9.61 -35.69 -8.94
CA VAL A 255 9.02 -34.48 -8.33
C VAL A 255 8.80 -34.64 -6.82
N THR A 256 8.47 -35.85 -6.39
CA THR A 256 8.25 -36.22 -4.99
C THR A 256 9.53 -36.17 -4.16
N ASP A 257 10.69 -36.40 -4.78
CA ASP A 257 12.00 -36.40 -4.12
C ASP A 257 12.46 -34.99 -3.75
N VAL A 258 12.15 -33.99 -4.59
CA VAL A 258 12.56 -32.59 -4.37
C VAL A 258 11.89 -31.97 -3.13
N SER A 259 10.58 -32.19 -2.95
CA SER A 259 9.85 -31.65 -1.79
C SER A 259 10.29 -32.31 -0.47
N MET A 260 10.56 -33.62 -0.49
CA MET A 260 11.06 -34.35 0.68
C MET A 260 12.51 -33.97 1.02
N LYS A 261 13.36 -33.76 0.01
CA LYS A 261 14.78 -33.42 0.20
C LYS A 261 15.01 -31.98 0.65
N TYR A 262 14.15 -31.04 0.24
CA TYR A 262 14.31 -29.61 0.56
C TYR A 262 13.07 -29.03 1.26
N PRO A 263 12.79 -29.44 2.51
CA PRO A 263 11.64 -28.93 3.27
C PRO A 263 11.69 -27.41 3.48
N VAL A 264 12.90 -26.83 3.44
CA VAL A 264 13.11 -25.37 3.55
C VAL A 264 12.39 -24.58 2.45
N LEU A 265 12.23 -25.14 1.25
CA LEU A 265 11.54 -24.48 0.13
C LEU A 265 10.04 -24.29 0.39
N GLY A 266 9.45 -25.15 1.23
CA GLY A 266 8.07 -25.03 1.68
C GLY A 266 7.89 -24.12 2.90
N GLN A 267 8.97 -23.63 3.51
CA GLN A 267 8.89 -22.80 4.70
C GLN A 267 8.42 -21.38 4.34
N GLN A 268 7.45 -20.88 5.11
CA GLN A 268 6.90 -19.53 4.94
C GLN A 268 8.00 -18.45 4.91
N LYS A 269 8.99 -18.55 5.82
CA LYS A 269 10.11 -17.61 5.92
C LYS A 269 10.98 -17.58 4.65
N PHE A 270 11.19 -18.74 4.03
CA PHE A 270 11.93 -18.83 2.77
C PHE A 270 11.18 -18.09 1.65
N LEU A 271 9.86 -18.34 1.54
CA LEU A 271 9.01 -17.69 0.54
C LEU A 271 8.95 -16.17 0.72
N GLU A 272 8.91 -15.70 1.97
CA GLU A 272 8.95 -14.26 2.31
C GLU A 272 10.28 -13.60 1.93
N ALA A 273 11.39 -14.35 2.00
CA ALA A 273 12.72 -13.83 1.68
C ALA A 273 12.97 -13.72 0.17
N VAL A 274 12.46 -14.69 -0.58
CA VAL A 274 12.84 -14.94 -1.98
C VAL A 274 11.71 -14.57 -2.95
N VAL A 275 10.53 -14.18 -2.44
CA VAL A 275 9.29 -13.87 -3.19
C VAL A 275 9.09 -14.87 -4.34
N HIS A 276 9.22 -16.15 -4.00
CA HIS A 276 9.17 -17.25 -4.97
C HIS A 276 7.77 -17.81 -5.05
N ASN A 277 7.35 -18.12 -6.26
CA ASN A 277 6.10 -18.79 -6.56
C ASN A 277 6.27 -20.33 -6.61
N ILE A 278 6.84 -20.94 -5.55
CA ILE A 278 7.06 -22.40 -5.48
C ILE A 278 5.71 -23.15 -5.51
N ASN A 279 4.60 -22.50 -5.24
CA ASN A 279 3.27 -23.12 -5.28
C ASN A 279 2.55 -22.95 -6.63
N SER A 280 3.28 -22.65 -7.71
CA SER A 280 2.68 -22.61 -9.06
C SER A 280 2.34 -24.03 -9.51
N PRO A 281 1.08 -24.37 -9.82
CA PRO A 281 0.74 -25.67 -10.39
C PRO A 281 1.58 -25.96 -11.65
N ASP A 282 1.89 -24.94 -12.45
CA ASP A 282 2.79 -25.04 -13.62
C ASP A 282 4.23 -25.53 -13.32
N LEU A 283 4.72 -25.42 -12.08
CA LEU A 283 6.04 -25.94 -11.70
C LEU A 283 5.98 -27.42 -11.30
N PHE A 284 4.79 -27.96 -11.02
CA PHE A 284 4.58 -29.33 -10.51
C PHE A 284 3.72 -30.20 -11.44
N ASP A 285 2.97 -29.63 -12.37
CA ASP A 285 2.24 -30.36 -13.41
C ASP A 285 3.16 -30.71 -14.59
N SER A 286 3.39 -32.00 -14.81
CA SER A 286 4.10 -32.54 -15.98
C SER A 286 3.23 -32.63 -17.24
N ASN A 287 1.94 -32.26 -17.16
CA ASN A 287 1.00 -32.34 -18.27
C ASN A 287 0.23 -31.02 -18.42
N THR A 288 0.66 -30.16 -19.34
CA THR A 288 -0.25 -29.12 -19.87
C THR A 288 -0.01 -28.94 -21.35
N GLU A 289 -0.63 -29.83 -22.13
CA GLU A 289 -1.15 -29.43 -23.43
C GLU A 289 -2.19 -28.31 -23.22
N ALA A 290 -2.27 -27.41 -24.20
CA ALA A 290 -3.06 -26.19 -24.16
C ALA A 290 -4.50 -26.43 -23.66
N ILE A 291 -4.82 -25.92 -22.46
CA ILE A 291 -6.20 -25.88 -21.98
C ILE A 291 -6.89 -24.69 -22.65
N ASP A 292 -7.72 -25.02 -23.63
CA ASP A 292 -8.68 -24.14 -24.28
C ASP A 292 -9.68 -23.61 -23.23
N SER A 293 -9.76 -22.30 -23.12
CA SER A 293 -10.57 -21.61 -22.12
C SER A 293 -12.03 -21.56 -22.55
N LYS A 294 -12.77 -22.65 -22.34
CA LYS A 294 -14.23 -22.65 -22.26
C LYS A 294 -14.69 -23.71 -21.27
N GLU A 295 -15.03 -23.26 -20.07
CA GLU A 295 -16.26 -23.58 -19.33
C GLU A 295 -16.06 -23.32 -17.82
N ILE A 296 -17.19 -23.07 -17.14
CA ILE A 296 -17.36 -22.90 -15.70
C ILE A 296 -17.02 -21.46 -15.22
N THR A 297 -17.94 -20.62 -14.73
CA THR A 297 -19.12 -20.90 -13.91
C THR A 297 -20.13 -19.76 -14.01
N ASP A 298 -21.41 -20.13 -14.05
CA ASP A 298 -22.56 -19.30 -13.74
C ASP A 298 -22.56 -19.03 -12.22
N GLY A 299 -22.42 -17.76 -11.85
CA GLY A 299 -22.37 -17.30 -10.47
C GLY A 299 -22.61 -15.80 -10.46
N LYS A 300 -23.63 -15.35 -9.72
CA LYS A 300 -24.03 -13.93 -9.65
C LYS A 300 -22.84 -13.06 -9.23
N GLU A 301 -22.28 -12.39 -10.23
CA GLU A 301 -21.21 -11.41 -10.14
C GLU A 301 -21.67 -10.26 -9.22
N THR A 302 -20.87 -9.95 -8.20
CA THR A 302 -21.19 -8.83 -7.31
C THR A 302 -20.88 -7.50 -8.01
N ASP A 303 -21.63 -6.43 -7.73
CA ASP A 303 -21.42 -5.09 -8.33
C ASP A 303 -19.97 -4.57 -8.20
N LEU A 304 -19.24 -5.06 -7.20
CA LEU A 304 -17.82 -4.72 -6.97
C LEU A 304 -16.88 -5.45 -7.95
N GLU A 305 -17.13 -6.71 -8.28
CA GLU A 305 -16.39 -7.44 -9.31
C GLU A 305 -16.64 -6.84 -10.71
N LEU A 306 -17.86 -6.34 -10.95
CA LEU A 306 -18.20 -5.56 -12.13
C LEU A 306 -17.43 -4.23 -12.17
N GLN A 307 -17.32 -3.48 -11.06
CA GLN A 307 -16.54 -2.23 -11.02
C GLN A 307 -15.03 -2.48 -11.22
N ILE A 308 -14.47 -3.51 -10.60
CA ILE A 308 -13.06 -3.91 -10.79
C ILE A 308 -12.82 -4.34 -12.25
N ARG A 309 -13.75 -5.09 -12.85
CA ARG A 309 -13.68 -5.45 -14.28
C ARG A 309 -13.87 -4.25 -15.20
N LEU A 310 -14.78 -3.32 -14.90
CA LEU A 310 -15.04 -2.11 -15.70
C LEU A 310 -13.82 -1.18 -15.71
N ASN A 311 -13.13 -1.03 -14.57
CA ASN A 311 -11.88 -0.26 -14.49
C ASN A 311 -10.73 -0.97 -15.24
N SER A 312 -10.66 -2.30 -15.21
CA SER A 312 -9.69 -3.07 -16.01
C SER A 312 -9.95 -2.99 -17.54
N LYS A 313 -11.21 -2.88 -17.96
CA LYS A 313 -11.61 -2.75 -19.37
C LYS A 313 -11.34 -1.34 -19.90
N LYS A 314 -11.49 -0.30 -19.08
CA LYS A 314 -11.08 1.08 -19.44
C LYS A 314 -9.57 1.20 -19.63
N ALA A 315 -8.76 0.54 -18.80
CA ALA A 315 -7.30 0.48 -18.98
C ALA A 315 -6.87 -0.34 -20.22
N LYS A 316 -7.59 -1.41 -20.58
CA LYS A 316 -7.31 -2.21 -21.79
C LYS A 316 -7.73 -1.55 -23.09
N LYS A 317 -8.67 -0.58 -23.08
CA LYS A 317 -9.10 0.15 -24.28
C LYS A 317 -8.12 1.25 -24.71
N VAL A 318 -7.17 1.62 -23.85
CA VAL A 318 -6.09 2.59 -24.15
C VAL A 318 -4.79 1.90 -24.62
N ARG A 319 -4.65 0.58 -24.45
CA ARG A 319 -3.42 -0.18 -24.78
C ARG A 319 -3.49 -1.12 -25.99
N LYS A 320 -4.57 -1.09 -26.79
CA LYS A 320 -4.61 -1.77 -28.09
C LYS A 320 -4.27 -0.80 -29.23
N SER A 321 -3.03 -0.32 -29.24
CA SER A 321 -2.34 0.12 -30.46
C SER A 321 -0.84 0.21 -30.16
N ALA A 322 -0.18 -0.95 -30.12
CA ALA A 322 1.24 -1.11 -30.42
C ALA A 322 1.63 -2.57 -30.18
N ASN A 323 1.73 -3.34 -31.26
CA ASN A 323 2.79 -4.32 -31.43
C ASN A 323 3.03 -4.57 -32.92
N THR A 324 4.03 -3.82 -33.41
CA THR A 324 5.08 -4.23 -34.36
C THR A 324 4.75 -5.27 -35.43
N SER A 325 4.56 -4.79 -36.65
CA SER A 325 5.06 -5.44 -37.86
C SER A 325 6.19 -4.60 -38.46
N LYS A 326 7.33 -5.25 -38.71
CA LYS A 326 8.51 -4.68 -39.38
C LYS A 326 8.09 -4.10 -40.72
N THR A 327 8.13 -2.77 -40.86
CA THR A 327 7.92 -2.11 -42.15
C THR A 327 8.82 -0.89 -42.25
N LYS A 328 9.44 -0.73 -43.41
CA LYS A 328 10.39 0.32 -43.79
C LYS A 328 9.94 1.70 -43.30
N VAL A 329 10.89 2.51 -42.82
CA VAL A 329 10.68 3.92 -42.46
C VAL A 329 10.12 4.64 -43.68
N ALA A 330 8.81 4.92 -43.66
CA ALA A 330 8.19 5.86 -44.56
C ALA A 330 8.37 7.25 -43.94
N THR A 331 9.18 8.08 -44.59
CA THR A 331 9.16 9.53 -44.43
C THR A 331 7.72 10.01 -44.64
N LEU A 332 7.09 10.49 -43.57
CA LEU A 332 5.80 11.17 -43.60
C LEU A 332 6.00 12.53 -44.28
N GLU A 333 5.93 12.53 -45.61
CA GLU A 333 5.64 13.74 -46.36
C GLU A 333 4.20 14.14 -46.04
N PHE A 334 4.03 15.23 -45.29
CA PHE A 334 2.75 15.88 -45.08
C PHE A 334 2.23 16.38 -46.44
N SER A 335 1.39 15.55 -47.07
CA SER A 335 0.64 15.93 -48.27
C SER A 335 -0.15 17.22 -47.99
N SER A 336 0.16 18.25 -48.76
CA SER A 336 -0.32 19.64 -48.66
C SER A 336 -1.78 19.82 -49.10
N LYS A 337 -2.65 18.84 -48.86
CA LYS A 337 -4.06 18.86 -49.24
C LYS A 337 -5.00 18.69 -48.05
N ILE A 338 -4.77 19.46 -47.00
CA ILE A 338 -5.80 19.69 -45.97
C ILE A 338 -6.55 20.96 -46.38
N GLU A 339 -7.69 20.79 -47.06
CA GLU A 339 -8.52 21.90 -47.57
C GLU A 339 -9.09 22.78 -46.44
N HIS A 340 -9.14 22.27 -45.21
CA HIS A 340 -9.73 22.96 -44.08
C HIS A 340 -8.66 23.56 -43.16
N LYS A 341 -8.05 24.68 -43.61
CA LYS A 341 -7.05 25.45 -42.84
C LYS A 341 -7.52 25.85 -41.43
N TRP A 342 -8.83 26.00 -41.23
CA TRP A 342 -9.43 26.35 -39.94
C TRP A 342 -9.30 25.24 -38.88
N LEU A 343 -9.29 23.96 -39.29
CA LEU A 343 -9.12 22.83 -38.38
C LEU A 343 -7.70 22.77 -37.80
N ILE A 344 -6.70 23.14 -38.60
CA ILE A 344 -5.31 23.22 -38.15
C ILE A 344 -5.17 24.36 -37.14
N ALA A 345 -5.78 25.52 -37.41
CA ALA A 345 -5.78 26.64 -36.47
C ALA A 345 -6.46 26.28 -35.13
N LEU A 346 -7.61 25.59 -35.18
CA LEU A 346 -8.30 25.11 -33.98
C LEU A 346 -7.41 24.16 -33.16
N LEU A 347 -6.70 23.25 -33.82
CA LEU A 347 -5.84 22.26 -33.17
C LEU A 347 -4.63 22.93 -32.50
N VAL A 348 -4.03 23.93 -33.14
CA VAL A 348 -2.96 24.74 -32.54
C VAL A 348 -3.46 25.48 -31.30
N ILE A 349 -4.67 26.07 -31.35
CA ILE A 349 -5.26 26.77 -30.21
C ILE A 349 -5.50 25.81 -29.03
N ILE A 350 -6.01 24.60 -29.28
CA ILE A 350 -6.24 23.61 -28.22
C ILE A 350 -4.92 23.20 -27.54
N VAL A 351 -3.86 23.01 -28.32
CA VAL A 351 -2.53 22.69 -27.77
C VAL A 351 -2.02 23.84 -26.90
N PHE A 352 -2.11 25.09 -27.36
CA PHE A 352 -1.72 26.26 -26.57
C PHE A 352 -2.55 26.41 -25.30
N LEU A 353 -3.87 26.15 -25.37
CA LEU A 353 -4.75 26.21 -24.20
C LEU A 353 -4.35 25.15 -23.17
N GLY A 354 -3.98 23.94 -23.61
CA GLY A 354 -3.50 22.87 -22.75
C GLY A 354 -2.20 23.23 -22.03
N ILE A 355 -1.24 23.82 -22.75
CA ILE A 355 0.04 24.28 -22.16
C ILE A 355 -0.19 25.41 -21.15
N ALA A 356 -1.07 26.36 -21.47
CA ALA A 356 -1.41 27.46 -20.56
C ALA A 356 -2.11 26.96 -19.30
N LEU A 357 -3.02 25.98 -19.41
CA LEU A 357 -3.72 25.40 -18.27
C LEU A 357 -2.79 24.59 -17.37
N TYR A 358 -1.86 23.83 -17.97
CA TYR A 358 -0.82 23.09 -17.24
C TYR A 358 0.08 24.05 -16.45
N SER A 359 0.59 25.10 -17.12
CA SER A 359 1.43 26.11 -16.47
C SER A 359 0.69 26.87 -15.37
N TYR A 360 -0.62 27.15 -15.56
CA TYR A 360 -1.45 27.81 -14.56
C TYR A 360 -1.65 26.95 -13.31
N VAL A 361 -1.89 25.64 -13.47
CA VAL A 361 -2.02 24.70 -12.34
C VAL A 361 -0.71 24.56 -11.59
N GLU A 362 0.41 24.46 -12.30
CA GLU A 362 1.73 24.31 -11.68
C GLU A 362 2.20 25.59 -10.95
N PHE A 363 1.85 26.78 -11.46
CA PHE A 363 2.27 28.04 -10.86
C PHE A 363 1.37 28.54 -9.71
N LEU A 364 0.11 28.07 -9.63
CA LEU A 364 -0.84 28.48 -8.58
C LEU A 364 -1.14 27.41 -7.52
N SER A 365 -0.62 26.19 -7.69
CA SER A 365 -0.49 25.24 -6.59
C SER A 365 0.55 25.77 -5.60
N SER A 366 0.13 26.69 -4.72
CA SER A 366 0.89 26.95 -3.51
C SER A 366 0.95 25.66 -2.71
N ASP A 367 2.16 25.17 -2.43
CA ASP A 367 2.40 24.04 -1.54
C ASP A 367 1.62 24.23 -0.25
N VAL A 368 0.48 23.55 -0.12
CA VAL A 368 -0.13 23.34 1.17
C VAL A 368 0.83 22.40 1.87
N LYS A 369 1.71 22.96 2.72
CA LYS A 369 2.54 22.19 3.64
C LYS A 369 1.63 21.26 4.43
N LYS A 370 1.49 20.01 3.97
CA LYS A 370 0.98 18.90 4.76
C LYS A 370 2.04 18.68 5.83
N VAL A 371 1.83 19.26 7.01
CA VAL A 371 2.71 19.02 8.16
C VAL A 371 2.48 17.57 8.56
N ALA A 372 3.45 16.71 8.24
CA ALA A 372 3.46 15.32 8.66
C ALA A 372 3.22 15.24 10.18
N ALA A 373 2.45 14.25 10.63
CA ALA A 373 2.06 14.13 12.03
C ALA A 373 3.31 14.01 12.92
N GLN A 374 3.54 15.01 13.78
CA GLN A 374 4.74 15.04 14.62
C GLN A 374 4.47 14.28 15.92
N PRO A 375 5.33 13.31 16.30
CA PRO A 375 5.24 12.69 17.61
C PRO A 375 5.60 13.72 18.68
N ILE A 376 4.73 13.91 19.67
CA ILE A 376 5.04 14.74 20.84
C ILE A 376 5.73 13.85 21.87
N SER A 377 6.94 14.24 22.29
CA SER A 377 7.57 13.63 23.45
C SER A 377 6.84 14.06 24.72
N LEU A 378 6.07 13.14 25.29
CA LEU A 378 5.38 13.31 26.58
C LEU A 378 6.28 12.93 27.76
N GLU A 379 7.57 12.64 27.53
CA GLU A 379 8.47 12.00 28.49
C GLU A 379 8.73 12.83 29.76
N ASN A 380 8.61 14.16 29.66
CA ASN A 380 8.83 15.12 30.75
C ASN A 380 7.53 15.69 31.33
N THR A 381 6.38 15.09 31.03
CA THR A 381 5.07 15.63 31.42
C THR A 381 4.33 14.70 32.38
N GLU A 382 3.44 15.27 33.19
CA GLU A 382 2.51 14.52 34.06
C GLU A 382 1.57 13.58 33.27
N PHE A 383 1.49 13.73 31.94
CA PHE A 383 0.67 12.90 31.06
C PHE A 383 1.27 11.53 30.75
N LYS A 384 2.57 11.31 31.01
CA LYS A 384 3.25 10.04 30.69
C LYS A 384 2.61 8.83 31.37
N GLU A 385 2.06 9.01 32.56
CA GLU A 385 1.42 7.93 33.29
C GLU A 385 0.07 7.51 32.70
N TYR A 386 -0.60 8.42 31.99
CA TYR A 386 -1.97 8.26 31.51
C TYR A 386 -2.07 8.13 29.99
N ILE A 387 -1.06 8.61 29.25
CA ILE A 387 -1.01 8.60 27.79
C ILE A 387 0.27 7.89 27.34
N LYS A 388 0.08 6.76 26.65
CA LYS A 388 1.15 5.90 26.14
C LYS A 388 1.87 6.52 24.95
N MET A 389 1.12 7.18 24.07
CA MET A 389 1.65 7.85 22.88
C MET A 389 0.72 9.00 22.47
N GLY A 390 1.29 10.06 21.92
CA GLY A 390 0.57 11.20 21.38
C GLY A 390 1.14 11.65 20.04
N LYS A 391 0.28 11.92 19.07
CA LYS A 391 0.64 12.50 17.78
C LYS A 391 -0.17 13.77 17.54
N VAL A 392 0.45 14.79 16.96
CA VAL A 392 -0.26 15.98 16.48
C VAL A 392 -0.32 15.97 14.98
N ASN A 393 -1.53 16.13 14.46
CA ASN A 393 -1.79 16.34 13.05
C ASN A 393 -2.54 17.67 12.89
N ASN A 394 -1.85 18.69 12.37
CA ASN A 394 -2.34 20.07 12.31
C ASN A 394 -2.80 20.56 13.69
N GLU A 395 -4.08 20.89 13.85
CA GLU A 395 -4.64 21.42 15.09
C GLU A 395 -5.19 20.32 16.03
N LEU A 396 -5.00 19.04 15.68
CA LEU A 396 -5.58 17.89 16.38
C LEU A 396 -4.49 17.04 17.05
N PHE A 397 -4.58 16.89 18.37
CA PHE A 397 -3.82 15.92 19.13
C PHE A 397 -4.59 14.60 19.25
N ILE A 398 -3.95 13.48 18.90
CA ILE A 398 -4.47 12.12 19.07
C ILE A 398 -3.56 11.38 20.04
N GLY A 399 -4.10 10.98 21.20
CA GLY A 399 -3.39 10.23 22.23
C GLY A 399 -3.99 8.85 22.47
N VAL A 400 -3.14 7.85 22.72
CA VAL A 400 -3.58 6.53 23.19
C VAL A 400 -3.37 6.45 24.71
N VAL A 401 -4.43 6.22 25.46
CA VAL A 401 -4.39 6.18 26.94
C VAL A 401 -3.88 4.84 27.48
N THR A 402 -3.29 4.87 28.67
CA THR A 402 -2.86 3.69 29.42
C THR A 402 -4.03 3.11 30.23
N ASP A 403 -3.86 1.92 30.80
CA ASP A 403 -4.87 1.30 31.67
C ASP A 403 -5.09 2.10 32.97
N LYS A 404 -4.16 3.00 33.36
CA LYS A 404 -4.36 3.91 34.50
C LYS A 404 -5.48 4.93 34.24
N TRP A 405 -5.80 5.22 32.99
CA TRP A 405 -6.89 6.13 32.61
C TRP A 405 -8.26 5.65 33.11
N THR A 406 -8.50 4.34 33.12
CA THR A 406 -9.79 3.78 33.55
C THR A 406 -9.99 3.86 35.06
N GLN A 407 -8.91 4.07 35.82
CA GLN A 407 -8.93 4.21 37.28
C GLN A 407 -9.23 5.65 37.74
N LEU A 408 -9.19 6.63 36.82
CA LEU A 408 -9.50 8.03 37.11
C LEU A 408 -11.02 8.24 37.19
N SER A 409 -11.43 9.13 38.09
CA SER A 409 -12.80 9.65 38.12
C SER A 409 -13.10 10.56 36.92
N GLU A 410 -14.38 10.74 36.60
CA GLU A 410 -14.84 11.64 35.52
C GLU A 410 -14.26 13.07 35.67
N ASP A 411 -14.24 13.61 36.88
CA ASP A 411 -13.69 14.94 37.16
C ASP A 411 -12.18 15.02 36.91
N GLU A 412 -11.44 13.95 37.22
CA GLU A 412 -10.00 13.87 36.98
C GLU A 412 -9.69 13.74 35.49
N LYS A 413 -10.46 12.92 34.76
CA LYS A 413 -10.37 12.80 33.30
C LYS A 413 -10.63 14.15 32.63
N ARG A 414 -11.67 14.88 33.06
CA ARG A 414 -11.99 16.21 32.52
C ARG A 414 -10.85 17.20 32.75
N LYS A 415 -10.32 17.27 33.97
CA LYS A 415 -9.16 18.12 34.29
C LYS A 415 -7.92 17.78 33.47
N LEU A 416 -7.68 16.49 33.18
CA LEU A 416 -6.55 16.06 32.37
C LEU A 416 -6.71 16.50 30.91
N VAL A 417 -7.91 16.41 30.34
CA VAL A 417 -8.21 16.93 28.99
C VAL A 417 -8.10 18.46 28.93
N GLU A 418 -8.57 19.18 29.95
CA GLU A 418 -8.39 20.65 30.05
C GLU A 418 -6.92 21.04 30.04
N LYS A 419 -6.09 20.33 30.80
CA LYS A 419 -4.64 20.54 30.84
C LYS A 419 -3.98 20.24 29.48
N LEU A 420 -4.42 19.21 28.77
CA LEU A 420 -3.94 18.91 27.41
C LEU A 420 -4.32 20.01 26.42
N LEU A 421 -5.55 20.53 26.49
CA LEU A 421 -5.99 21.65 25.65
C LEU A 421 -5.19 22.93 25.96
N ALA A 422 -4.88 23.18 27.24
CA ALA A 422 -4.02 24.29 27.63
C ALA A 422 -2.59 24.14 27.08
N LEU A 423 -2.03 22.93 27.12
CA LEU A 423 -0.74 22.61 26.50
C LEU A 423 -0.80 22.78 24.97
N GLY A 424 -1.92 22.40 24.35
CA GLY A 424 -2.16 22.56 22.92
C GLY A 424 -2.03 23.99 22.42
N LYS A 425 -2.46 24.98 23.21
CA LYS A 425 -2.28 26.40 22.87
C LYS A 425 -0.80 26.79 22.68
N SER A 426 0.11 26.12 23.40
CA SER A 426 1.56 26.32 23.25
C SER A 426 2.20 25.48 22.15
N GLN A 427 1.58 24.35 21.79
CA GLN A 427 2.11 23.36 20.83
C GLN A 427 1.30 23.29 19.51
N GLN A 428 0.54 24.35 19.21
CA GLN A 428 -0.20 24.54 17.95
C GLN A 428 -1.36 23.54 17.70
N PHE A 429 -1.96 22.98 18.74
CA PHE A 429 -3.20 22.20 18.62
C PHE A 429 -4.34 22.74 19.50
N ASN A 430 -5.57 22.74 18.99
CA ASN A 430 -6.77 23.23 19.68
C ASN A 430 -7.81 22.13 19.94
N LYS A 431 -7.59 20.92 19.42
CA LYS A 431 -8.43 19.75 19.61
C LYS A 431 -7.64 18.60 20.20
N VAL A 432 -8.29 17.82 21.07
CA VAL A 432 -7.73 16.64 21.73
C VAL A 432 -8.68 15.45 21.53
N TYR A 433 -8.14 14.32 21.09
CA TYR A 433 -8.83 13.04 21.00
C TYR A 433 -8.00 11.97 21.71
N LEU A 434 -8.62 11.30 22.68
CA LEU A 434 -8.01 10.23 23.46
C LEU A 434 -8.68 8.90 23.14
N LEU A 435 -7.88 7.90 22.80
CA LEU A 435 -8.30 6.56 22.41
C LEU A 435 -7.80 5.53 23.44
N ASN A 436 -8.60 4.51 23.78
CA ASN A 436 -8.10 3.37 24.55
C ASN A 436 -7.24 2.43 23.69
N ASN A 437 -6.67 1.39 24.31
CA ASN A 437 -5.88 0.36 23.63
C ASN A 437 -6.67 -0.41 22.53
N ASN A 438 -8.00 -0.30 22.52
CA ASN A 438 -8.87 -0.90 21.51
C ASN A 438 -9.24 0.08 20.37
N GLY A 439 -8.73 1.31 20.40
CA GLY A 439 -9.01 2.35 19.41
C GLY A 439 -10.36 3.04 19.58
N LEU A 440 -11.05 2.85 20.72
CA LEU A 440 -12.31 3.54 21.02
C LEU A 440 -12.02 4.88 21.69
N THR A 441 -12.76 5.91 21.29
CA THR A 441 -12.69 7.24 21.91
C THR A 441 -13.16 7.19 23.36
N VAL A 442 -12.28 7.54 24.27
CA VAL A 442 -12.56 7.63 25.71
C VAL A 442 -12.73 9.07 26.18
N ALA A 443 -12.14 10.04 25.48
CA ALA A 443 -12.40 11.46 25.70
C ALA A 443 -12.08 12.29 24.45
N SER A 444 -12.80 13.39 24.27
CA SER A 444 -12.54 14.39 23.25
C SER A 444 -12.70 15.80 23.84
N GLY A 445 -11.99 16.77 23.27
CA GLY A 445 -12.05 18.16 23.73
C GLY A 445 -11.75 19.17 22.62
N ALA A 446 -12.55 20.23 22.54
CA ALA A 446 -12.35 21.38 21.63
C ALA A 446 -12.98 22.65 22.22
N ASP A 447 -12.26 23.77 22.22
CA ASP A 447 -12.79 25.12 22.53
C ASP A 447 -13.80 25.19 23.69
N SER A 448 -13.47 24.55 24.83
CA SER A 448 -14.24 24.48 26.09
C SER A 448 -15.33 23.39 26.19
N ASN A 449 -15.60 22.66 25.11
CA ASN A 449 -16.45 21.46 25.15
C ASN A 449 -15.57 20.23 25.37
N ILE A 450 -15.81 19.53 26.48
CA ILE A 450 -15.11 18.29 26.82
C ILE A 450 -16.15 17.19 26.99
N GLU A 451 -16.01 16.15 26.18
CA GLU A 451 -16.83 14.95 26.24
C GLU A 451 -16.00 13.79 26.76
N ILE A 452 -16.53 13.08 27.75
CA ILE A 452 -15.93 11.86 28.27
C ILE A 452 -16.89 10.73 27.94
N SER A 453 -16.35 9.69 27.30
CA SER A 453 -17.12 8.53 26.87
C SER A 453 -16.86 7.38 27.83
N GLU A 454 -17.84 7.07 28.69
CA GLU A 454 -17.85 5.88 29.53
C GLU A 454 -18.24 4.65 28.68
N ARG A 455 -17.29 4.05 27.96
CA ARG A 455 -17.47 2.73 27.35
C ARG A 455 -16.24 1.84 27.42
#